data_AF-A0A2T2TGW9-F1
#
_entry.id   AF-A0A2T2TGW9-F1
#
_cell.length_a   1.000
_cell.length_b   1.000
_cell.length_c   1.000
_cell.angle_alpha   90.00
_cell.angle_beta   90.00
_cell.angle_gamma   90.00
#
_symmetry.space_group_name_H-M   'P 1'
#
loop_
_entity.id
_entity.type
_entity.pdbx_description
1 polymer ?
#
loop_
_entity_poly.entity_id
_entity_poly.type
_entity_poly.pdbx_seq_one_letter_code
_entity_poly.pdbx_strand_id
1 'polypeptide(L)'
;MRPLALSIRHSQRPRPMRNFFERQDEARRKATRLVALFALAVGGIIVSTYLALIAVLAWGKGAFDPVQPQLALAVAAAVLVLVGGGSLFKVLALRDGGHVVAESLGGEKLDRDPETPDERRLLNVVEEMAIASGVPVPPVYVLEEEGINAFAAGFTPDDAVIGVTRECVELLDRDELQGVIAHEFSHILNEDMRLNIQSRRRERAAGPPRTGLRPRDHRVCRVFLRSAHQGGRLATARVSGRRVRGTVYPESRRHRRGPKENRRSRSGGEGRGR
;
A
#
# COMPACT_ATOMS: atom_id res chain seq x y z
N MET A 1 42.03 -47.27 -16.23
CA MET A 1 40.75 -47.18 -15.48
C MET A 1 41.01 -47.18 -13.98
N ARG A 2 40.79 -46.04 -13.30
CA ARG A 2 40.59 -45.93 -11.84
C ARG A 2 39.67 -44.72 -11.61
N PRO A 3 38.50 -44.85 -10.97
CA PRO A 3 37.66 -43.69 -10.71
C PRO A 3 38.03 -43.04 -9.36
N LEU A 4 38.25 -41.73 -9.38
CA LEU A 4 38.35 -40.86 -8.20
C LEU A 4 36.93 -40.58 -7.69
N ALA A 5 36.55 -41.22 -6.59
CA ALA A 5 35.31 -40.93 -5.89
C ALA A 5 35.47 -39.64 -5.05
N LEU A 6 34.97 -38.53 -5.58
CA LEU A 6 34.90 -37.24 -4.88
C LEU A 6 33.73 -37.27 -3.88
N SER A 7 34.00 -37.72 -2.66
CA SER A 7 33.03 -37.67 -1.55
C SER A 7 32.96 -36.26 -0.95
N ILE A 8 32.20 -35.36 -1.57
CA ILE A 8 31.82 -34.09 -0.94
C ILE A 8 30.66 -34.36 0.04
N ARG A 9 30.98 -34.59 1.32
CA ARG A 9 29.99 -34.51 2.40
C ARG A 9 29.74 -33.04 2.72
N HIS A 10 28.68 -32.47 2.14
CA HIS A 10 28.13 -31.20 2.60
C HIS A 10 27.38 -31.43 3.93
N SER A 11 28.08 -31.32 5.05
CA SER A 11 27.44 -31.19 6.36
C SER A 11 26.87 -29.79 6.51
N GLN A 12 25.68 -29.55 5.95
CA GLN A 12 24.91 -28.35 6.28
C GLN A 12 24.42 -28.51 7.72
N ARG A 13 25.17 -27.98 8.69
CA ARG A 13 24.62 -27.78 10.04
C ARG A 13 23.46 -26.78 9.90
N PRO A 14 22.24 -27.11 10.35
CA PRO A 14 21.15 -26.15 10.35
C PRO A 14 21.59 -24.94 11.18
N ARG A 15 21.55 -23.75 10.58
CA ARG A 15 21.73 -22.50 11.34
C ARG A 15 20.67 -22.52 12.45
N PRO A 16 21.03 -22.35 13.73
CA PRO A 16 20.04 -22.28 14.79
C PRO A 16 19.06 -21.17 14.43
N MET A 17 17.80 -21.53 14.20
CA MET A 17 16.73 -20.55 14.07
C MET A 17 16.76 -19.72 15.34
N ARG A 18 17.08 -18.41 15.24
CA ARG A 18 16.87 -17.49 16.35
C ARG A 18 15.43 -17.70 16.81
N ASN A 19 15.25 -18.09 18.07
CA ASN A 19 13.94 -18.42 18.59
C ASN A 19 13.00 -17.23 18.38
N PHE A 20 11.75 -17.48 18.01
CA PHE A 20 10.73 -16.44 17.82
C PHE A 20 10.68 -15.45 19.00
N PHE A 21 10.92 -15.94 20.21
CA PHE A 21 11.01 -15.18 21.45
C PHE A 21 12.17 -14.16 21.49
N GLU A 22 13.33 -14.46 20.89
CA GLU A 22 14.46 -13.52 20.83
C GLU A 22 14.13 -12.30 19.95
N ARG A 23 13.36 -12.50 18.87
CA ARG A 23 12.87 -11.41 18.03
C ARG A 23 11.84 -10.53 18.74
N GLN A 24 11.00 -11.12 19.61
CA GLN A 24 10.05 -10.36 20.42
C GLN A 24 10.76 -9.52 21.49
N ASP A 25 11.81 -10.05 22.12
CA ASP A 25 12.59 -9.33 23.12
C ASP A 25 13.39 -8.16 22.54
N GLU A 26 13.97 -8.32 21.35
CA GLU A 26 14.67 -7.24 20.66
C GLU A 26 13.74 -6.08 20.30
N ALA A 27 12.53 -6.39 19.83
CA ALA A 27 11.51 -5.38 19.54
C ALA A 27 11.05 -4.64 20.81
N ARG A 28 10.81 -5.37 21.91
CA ARG A 28 10.41 -4.79 23.20
C ARG A 28 11.51 -3.91 23.81
N ARG A 29 12.78 -4.30 23.73
CA ARG A 29 13.91 -3.50 24.24
C ARG A 29 14.06 -2.18 23.48
N LYS A 30 13.92 -2.20 22.14
CA LYS A 30 13.94 -0.97 21.32
C LYS A 30 12.77 -0.05 21.67
N ALA A 31 11.56 -0.60 21.81
CA ALA A 31 10.39 0.17 22.23
C ALA A 31 10.57 0.78 23.63
N THR A 32 11.05 0.00 24.60
CA THR A 32 11.30 0.48 25.98
C THR A 32 12.33 1.61 26.01
N ARG A 33 13.42 1.47 25.23
CA ARG A 33 14.45 2.52 25.13
C ARG A 33 13.89 3.82 24.54
N LEU A 34 13.06 3.73 23.50
CA LEU A 34 12.41 4.89 22.90
C LEU A 34 11.46 5.58 23.88
N VAL A 35 10.64 4.82 24.61
CA VAL A 35 9.75 5.36 25.65
C VAL A 35 10.54 6.04 26.77
N ALA A 36 11.64 5.44 27.22
CA ALA A 36 12.52 6.04 28.23
C ALA A 36 13.15 7.36 27.73
N LEU A 37 13.67 7.39 26.49
CA LEU A 37 14.22 8.61 25.90
C LEU A 37 13.15 9.71 25.74
N PHE A 38 11.93 9.35 25.35
CA PHE A 38 10.81 10.29 25.25
C PHE A 38 10.45 10.87 26.62
N ALA A 39 10.34 10.03 27.65
CA ALA A 39 10.07 10.47 29.02
C ALA A 39 11.16 11.42 29.54
N LEU A 40 12.43 11.12 29.26
CA LEU A 40 13.56 12.00 29.59
C LEU A 40 13.49 13.34 28.84
N ALA A 41 13.12 13.33 27.56
CA ALA A 41 12.97 14.55 26.77
C ALA A 41 11.83 15.43 27.33
N VAL A 42 10.68 14.85 27.65
CA VAL A 42 9.55 15.57 28.27
C VAL A 42 9.95 16.13 29.64
N GLY A 43 10.63 15.34 30.48
CA GLY A 43 11.17 15.81 31.76
C GLY A 43 12.15 16.98 31.58
N GLY A 44 13.03 16.90 30.58
CA GLY A 44 13.95 17.97 30.22
C GLY A 44 13.24 19.25 29.79
N ILE A 45 12.18 19.16 29.00
CA ILE A 45 11.35 20.32 28.60
C ILE A 45 10.66 20.95 29.80
N ILE A 46 10.13 20.15 30.73
CA ILE A 46 9.51 20.65 31.96
C ILE A 46 10.53 21.44 32.80
N VAL A 47 11.71 20.85 33.02
CA VAL A 47 12.79 21.50 33.79
C VAL A 47 13.28 22.76 33.10
N SER A 48 13.53 22.73 31.79
CA SER A 48 14.03 23.89 31.05
C SER A 48 13.02 25.04 31.04
N THR A 49 11.73 24.73 30.82
CA THR A 49 10.65 25.73 30.85
C THR A 49 10.49 26.35 32.24
N TYR A 50 10.57 25.52 33.29
CA TYR A 50 10.53 26.02 34.67
C TYR A 50 11.70 26.96 34.98
N LEU A 51 12.93 26.56 34.67
CA LEU A 51 14.12 27.39 34.88
C LEU A 51 14.07 28.70 34.08
N ALA A 52 13.60 28.65 32.84
CA ALA A 52 13.44 29.85 32.01
C ALA A 52 12.43 30.84 32.62
N LEU A 53 11.29 30.35 33.11
CA LEU A 53 10.30 31.20 33.79
C LEU A 53 10.86 31.83 35.07
N ILE A 54 11.58 31.06 35.89
CA ILE A 54 12.24 31.58 37.09
C ILE A 54 13.25 32.67 36.72
N ALA A 55 14.07 32.46 35.68
CA ALA A 55 15.05 33.46 35.24
C ALA A 55 14.39 34.77 34.79
N VAL A 56 13.28 34.68 34.04
CA VAL A 56 12.51 35.86 33.60
C VAL A 56 11.87 36.59 34.78
N LEU A 57 11.30 35.86 35.73
CA LEU A 57 10.68 36.46 36.93
C LEU A 57 11.70 37.11 37.86
N ALA A 58 12.86 36.47 38.05
CA ALA A 58 13.97 37.01 38.83
C ALA A 58 14.52 38.30 38.19
N TRP A 59 14.59 38.36 36.85
CA TRP A 59 15.01 39.56 36.13
C TRP A 59 14.06 40.74 36.35
N GLY A 60 12.74 40.50 36.31
CA GLY A 60 11.74 41.56 36.39
C GLY A 60 11.40 42.03 37.81
N LYS A 61 11.39 41.14 38.80
CA LYS A 61 10.95 41.44 40.17
C LYS A 61 12.07 41.44 41.22
N GLY A 62 13.31 41.11 40.84
CA GLY A 62 14.44 41.04 41.75
C GLY A 62 14.40 39.77 42.62
N ALA A 63 14.43 39.93 43.94
CA ALA A 63 14.46 38.81 44.88
C ALA A 63 13.18 37.97 44.78
N PHE A 64 13.28 36.80 44.15
CA PHE A 64 12.21 35.84 43.96
C PHE A 64 12.63 34.50 44.56
N ASP A 65 11.72 33.82 45.27
CA ASP A 65 11.98 32.47 45.77
C ASP A 65 12.01 31.49 44.58
N PRO A 66 13.17 30.86 44.27
CA PRO A 66 13.31 30.00 43.10
C PRO A 66 12.56 28.67 43.22
N VAL A 67 12.17 28.26 44.43
CA VAL A 67 11.61 26.93 44.68
C VAL A 67 10.13 27.05 45.01
N GLN A 68 9.33 27.32 43.97
CA GLN A 68 7.87 27.40 44.09
C GLN A 68 7.23 26.11 43.59
N PRO A 69 6.84 25.18 44.48
CA PRO A 69 6.29 23.89 44.07
C PRO A 69 4.98 24.04 43.28
N GLN A 70 4.20 25.09 43.55
CA GLN A 70 2.96 25.36 42.82
C GLN A 70 3.22 25.77 41.37
N LEU A 71 4.22 26.63 41.13
CA LEU A 71 4.62 27.02 39.77
C LEU A 71 5.21 25.82 39.01
N ALA A 72 6.07 25.03 39.66
CA ALA A 72 6.63 23.83 39.07
C ALA A 72 5.54 22.83 38.65
N LEU A 73 4.54 22.61 39.53
CA LEU A 73 3.41 21.72 39.25
C LEU A 73 2.52 22.27 38.13
N ALA A 74 2.27 23.57 38.09
CA ALA A 74 1.51 24.22 37.01
C ALA A 74 2.21 24.09 35.65
N VAL A 75 3.53 24.33 35.59
CA VAL A 75 4.33 24.17 34.37
C VAL A 75 4.36 22.71 33.93
N ALA A 76 4.60 21.77 34.85
CA ALA A 76 4.58 20.35 34.56
C ALA A 76 3.22 19.90 34.00
N ALA A 77 2.12 20.31 34.65
CA ALA A 77 0.77 20.01 34.18
C ALA A 77 0.50 20.59 32.79
N ALA A 78 0.86 21.86 32.55
CA ALA A 78 0.66 22.50 31.25
C ALA A 78 1.44 21.79 30.13
N VAL A 79 2.70 21.45 30.36
CA VAL A 79 3.53 20.72 29.38
C VAL A 79 2.99 19.31 29.15
N LEU A 80 2.58 18.60 30.20
CA LEU A 80 1.99 17.26 30.08
C LEU A 80 0.67 17.28 29.30
N VAL A 81 -0.18 18.29 29.52
CA VAL A 81 -1.42 18.47 28.75
C VAL A 81 -1.12 18.80 27.29
N LEU A 82 -0.15 19.67 27.02
CA LEU A 82 0.22 20.03 25.65
C LEU A 82 0.81 18.84 24.88
N VAL A 83 1.82 18.18 25.46
CA VAL A 83 2.50 17.05 24.84
C VAL A 83 1.58 15.82 24.79
N GLY A 84 0.89 15.51 25.88
CA GLY A 84 -0.05 14.40 25.96
C GLY A 84 -1.25 14.60 25.05
N GLY A 85 -1.82 15.80 25.01
CA GLY A 85 -2.91 16.19 24.12
C GLY A 85 -2.50 16.13 22.65
N GLY A 86 -1.33 16.69 22.30
CA GLY A 86 -0.79 16.62 20.94
C GLY A 86 -0.47 15.19 20.49
N SER A 87 0.08 14.38 21.39
CA SER A 87 0.35 12.95 21.14
C SER A 87 -0.95 12.17 20.96
N LEU A 88 -1.93 12.38 21.84
CA LEU A 88 -3.25 11.74 21.74
C LEU A 88 -3.97 12.14 20.44
N PHE A 89 -3.97 13.43 20.10
CA PHE A 89 -4.52 13.92 18.84
C PHE A 89 -3.85 13.23 17.65
N LYS A 90 -2.51 13.12 17.65
CA LYS A 90 -1.78 12.44 16.58
C LYS A 90 -2.07 10.94 16.52
N VAL A 91 -2.23 10.28 17.66
CA VAL A 91 -2.65 8.88 17.72
C VAL A 91 -4.06 8.72 17.16
N LEU A 92 -4.99 9.61 17.50
CA LEU A 92 -6.36 9.57 16.99
C LEU A 92 -6.40 9.88 15.48
N ALA A 93 -5.66 10.88 15.01
CA ALA A 93 -5.58 11.25 13.60
C ALA A 93 -4.96 10.13 12.73
N LEU A 94 -4.01 9.37 13.29
CA LEU A 94 -3.44 8.20 12.60
C LEU A 94 -4.28 6.94 12.76
N ARG A 95 -5.40 6.96 13.50
CA ARG A 95 -6.37 5.86 13.53
C ARG A 95 -7.34 5.90 12.36
N ASP A 96 -7.41 7.01 11.63
CA ASP A 96 -8.22 7.13 10.42
C ASP A 96 -7.57 6.39 9.23
N GLY A 97 -7.49 5.06 9.37
CA GLY A 97 -7.29 4.06 8.32
C GLY A 97 -6.19 4.23 7.28
N GLY A 98 -6.26 3.42 6.23
CA GLY A 98 -5.31 3.46 5.11
C GLY A 98 -5.44 4.71 4.23
N HIS A 99 -6.61 5.33 4.17
CA HIS A 99 -6.89 6.46 3.28
C HIS A 99 -6.05 7.70 3.59
N VAL A 100 -5.85 8.04 4.88
CA VAL A 100 -4.98 9.16 5.28
C VAL A 100 -3.54 8.95 4.79
N VAL A 101 -3.08 7.70 4.80
CA VAL A 101 -1.74 7.37 4.29
C VAL A 101 -1.66 7.61 2.78
N ALA A 102 -2.62 7.10 2.01
CA ALA A 102 -2.64 7.28 0.57
C ALA A 102 -2.75 8.76 0.17
N GLU A 103 -3.62 9.53 0.83
CA GLU A 103 -3.78 10.97 0.59
C GLU A 103 -2.53 11.76 0.99
N SER A 104 -1.85 11.38 2.09
CA SER A 104 -0.59 12.02 2.51
C SER A 104 0.56 11.80 1.54
N LEU A 105 0.51 10.73 0.73
CA LEU A 105 1.43 10.44 -0.36
C LEU A 105 1.02 11.11 -1.68
N GLY A 106 -0.02 11.94 -1.66
CA GLY A 106 -0.53 12.62 -2.86
C GLY A 106 -1.37 11.71 -3.77
N GLY A 107 -1.87 10.58 -3.26
CA GLY A 107 -2.75 9.70 -4.00
C GLY A 107 -4.12 10.33 -4.23
N GLU A 108 -4.60 10.28 -5.48
CA GLU A 108 -5.96 10.64 -5.83
C GLU A 108 -6.85 9.39 -5.79
N LYS A 109 -8.00 9.49 -5.12
CA LYS A 109 -8.93 8.37 -5.02
C LYS A 109 -9.58 8.10 -6.37
N LEU A 110 -9.52 6.86 -6.82
CA LEU A 110 -10.11 6.47 -8.08
C LEU A 110 -11.62 6.28 -7.94
N ASP A 111 -12.37 6.94 -8.83
CA ASP A 111 -13.82 6.80 -8.92
C ASP A 111 -14.24 5.40 -9.36
N ARG A 112 -15.47 4.99 -9.01
CA ARG A 112 -16.01 3.66 -9.35
C ARG A 112 -16.22 3.44 -10.85
N ASP A 113 -16.41 4.51 -11.62
CA ASP A 113 -16.52 4.46 -13.08
C ASP A 113 -15.49 5.40 -13.69
N PRO A 114 -14.21 5.00 -13.74
CA PRO A 114 -13.15 5.87 -14.20
C PRO A 114 -13.23 6.05 -15.72
N GLU A 115 -12.82 7.22 -16.20
CA GLU A 115 -12.91 7.56 -17.61
C GLU A 115 -11.94 6.72 -18.47
N THR A 116 -10.77 6.39 -17.94
CA THR A 116 -9.71 5.71 -18.71
C THR A 116 -9.84 4.18 -18.67
N PRO A 117 -9.55 3.46 -19.78
CA PRO A 117 -9.56 2.00 -19.81
C PRO A 117 -8.56 1.34 -18.84
N ASP A 118 -7.42 2.00 -18.60
CA ASP A 118 -6.36 1.50 -17.74
C ASP A 118 -6.76 1.54 -16.26
N GLU A 119 -7.44 2.59 -15.82
CA GLU A 119 -8.02 2.67 -14.48
C GLU A 119 -9.16 1.68 -14.28
N ARG A 120 -10.02 1.48 -15.29
CA ARG A 120 -11.04 0.42 -15.25
C ARG A 120 -10.39 -0.96 -15.10
N ARG A 121 -9.29 -1.21 -15.83
CA ARG A 121 -8.52 -2.46 -15.70
C ARG A 121 -8.01 -2.64 -14.27
N LEU A 122 -7.46 -1.59 -13.65
CA LEU A 122 -6.99 -1.64 -12.27
C LEU A 122 -8.11 -1.97 -11.29
N LEU A 123 -9.25 -1.29 -11.37
CA LEU A 123 -10.40 -1.56 -10.49
C LEU A 123 -10.90 -2.99 -10.64
N ASN A 124 -11.03 -3.48 -11.88
CA ASN A 124 -11.45 -4.85 -12.14
C ASN A 124 -10.48 -5.86 -11.49
N VAL A 125 -9.18 -5.64 -11.64
CA VAL A 125 -8.15 -6.51 -11.01
C VAL A 125 -8.27 -6.49 -9.49
N VAL A 126 -8.41 -5.32 -8.87
CA VAL A 126 -8.56 -5.18 -7.42
C VAL A 126 -9.85 -5.85 -6.92
N GLU A 127 -10.97 -5.66 -7.62
CA GLU A 127 -12.25 -6.29 -7.30
C GLU A 127 -12.17 -7.81 -7.40
N GLU A 128 -11.55 -8.33 -8.46
CA GLU A 128 -11.31 -9.76 -8.63
C GLU A 128 -10.47 -10.34 -7.48
N MET A 129 -9.42 -9.62 -7.05
CA MET A 129 -8.57 -10.05 -5.92
C MET A 129 -9.32 -9.98 -4.59
N ALA A 130 -10.16 -8.98 -4.37
CA ALA A 130 -10.99 -8.88 -3.17
C ALA A 130 -12.02 -10.01 -3.08
N ILE A 131 -12.73 -10.30 -4.19
CA ILE A 131 -13.68 -11.41 -4.27
C ILE A 131 -12.99 -12.75 -4.02
N ALA A 132 -11.82 -12.97 -4.66
CA ALA A 132 -11.07 -14.20 -4.50
C ALA A 132 -10.53 -14.39 -3.07
N SER A 133 -10.20 -13.29 -2.40
CA SER A 133 -9.65 -13.28 -1.04
C SER A 133 -10.73 -13.25 0.06
N GLY A 134 -11.97 -12.96 -0.29
CA GLY A 134 -13.08 -12.84 0.66
C GLY A 134 -12.98 -11.61 1.57
N VAL A 135 -12.31 -10.55 1.13
CA VAL A 135 -12.20 -9.27 1.84
C VAL A 135 -13.06 -8.20 1.16
N PRO A 136 -13.46 -7.12 1.85
CA PRO A 136 -14.09 -5.98 1.21
C PRO A 136 -13.19 -5.42 0.10
N VAL A 137 -13.80 -4.88 -0.96
CA VAL A 137 -13.03 -4.22 -2.03
C VAL A 137 -12.38 -2.95 -1.46
N PRO A 138 -11.05 -2.89 -1.34
CA PRO A 138 -10.38 -1.74 -0.77
C PRO A 138 -10.49 -0.54 -1.74
N PRO A 139 -10.62 0.70 -1.23
CA PRO A 139 -10.46 1.90 -2.05
C PRO A 139 -9.10 1.90 -2.76
N VAL A 140 -9.10 2.35 -4.01
CA VAL A 140 -7.89 2.43 -4.85
C VAL A 140 -7.50 3.89 -5.03
N TYR A 141 -6.22 4.18 -4.86
CA TYR A 141 -5.63 5.50 -5.05
C TYR A 141 -4.56 5.42 -6.13
N VAL A 142 -4.53 6.42 -7.01
CA VAL A 142 -3.47 6.54 -8.02
C VAL A 142 -2.52 7.68 -7.64
N LEU A 143 -1.22 7.38 -7.67
CA LEU A 143 -0.16 8.33 -7.32
C LEU A 143 0.54 8.82 -8.59
N GLU A 144 0.72 10.13 -8.69
CA GLU A 144 1.50 10.80 -9.74
C GLU A 144 3.01 10.75 -9.41
N GLU A 145 3.55 9.54 -9.22
CA GLU A 145 4.97 9.28 -8.98
C GLU A 145 5.59 8.49 -10.14
N GLU A 146 6.86 8.77 -10.44
CA GLU A 146 7.64 8.01 -11.41
C GLU A 146 8.04 6.63 -10.87
N GLY A 147 8.03 5.63 -11.74
CA GLY A 147 8.37 4.25 -11.47
C GLY A 147 7.16 3.35 -11.22
N ILE A 148 7.38 2.05 -11.34
CA ILE A 148 6.36 1.03 -11.08
C ILE A 148 6.35 0.73 -9.57
N ASN A 149 5.33 1.18 -8.87
CA ASN A 149 5.17 0.95 -7.43
C ASN A 149 3.69 0.75 -7.07
N ALA A 150 3.46 -0.06 -6.04
CA ALA A 150 2.17 -0.27 -5.43
C ALA A 150 2.37 -0.55 -3.94
N PHE A 151 1.36 -0.25 -3.13
CA PHE A 151 1.37 -0.55 -1.70
C PHE A 151 -0.04 -0.78 -1.17
N ALA A 152 -0.16 -1.55 -0.09
CA ALA A 152 -1.34 -1.60 0.76
C ALA A 152 -1.10 -0.82 2.07
N ALA A 153 -2.11 -0.08 2.53
CA ALA A 153 -2.09 0.62 3.81
C ALA A 153 -3.41 0.43 4.56
N GLY A 154 -3.35 0.28 5.88
CA GLY A 154 -4.52 0.08 6.75
C GLY A 154 -4.14 -0.65 8.05
N PHE A 155 -5.06 -0.70 9.01
CA PHE A 155 -4.88 -1.46 10.25
C PHE A 155 -5.58 -2.82 10.25
N THR A 156 -6.65 -2.93 9.48
CA THR A 156 -7.51 -4.10 9.30
C THR A 156 -7.89 -4.22 7.81
N PRO A 157 -8.35 -5.40 7.35
CA PRO A 157 -8.82 -5.54 5.97
C PRO A 157 -10.00 -4.61 5.62
N ASP A 158 -10.78 -4.16 6.62
CA ASP A 158 -11.96 -3.31 6.43
C ASP A 158 -11.60 -1.83 6.17
N ASP A 159 -10.44 -1.36 6.64
CA ASP A 159 -9.91 0.00 6.42
C ASP A 159 -8.68 0.02 5.48
N ALA A 160 -8.41 -1.10 4.83
CA ALA A 160 -7.32 -1.24 3.88
C ALA A 160 -7.58 -0.42 2.60
N VAL A 161 -6.53 0.19 2.07
CA VAL A 161 -6.51 0.86 0.76
C VAL A 161 -5.35 0.32 -0.07
N ILE A 162 -5.48 0.42 -1.40
CA ILE A 162 -4.44 0.09 -2.36
C ILE A 162 -4.00 1.37 -3.06
N GLY A 163 -2.72 1.71 -2.94
CA GLY A 163 -2.09 2.79 -3.72
C GLY A 163 -1.28 2.20 -4.88
N VAL A 164 -1.40 2.77 -6.07
CA VAL A 164 -0.66 2.34 -7.27
C VAL A 164 -0.15 3.58 -8.01
N THR A 165 1.08 3.56 -8.51
CA THR A 165 1.58 4.69 -9.31
C THR A 165 1.00 4.69 -10.73
N ARG A 166 0.86 5.86 -11.35
CA ARG A 166 0.34 5.97 -12.72
C ARG A 166 1.15 5.14 -13.71
N GLU A 167 2.47 5.20 -13.64
CA GLU A 167 3.35 4.37 -14.50
C GLU A 167 3.14 2.86 -14.27
N CYS A 168 2.77 2.42 -13.07
CA CYS A 168 2.44 1.01 -12.83
C CYS A 168 1.17 0.60 -13.60
N VAL A 169 0.16 1.47 -13.65
CA VAL A 169 -1.09 1.18 -14.36
C VAL A 169 -0.88 1.20 -15.87
N GLU A 170 -0.10 2.16 -16.39
CA GLU A 170 0.13 2.36 -17.82
C GLU A 170 1.13 1.36 -18.43
N LEU A 171 2.17 0.98 -17.69
CA LEU A 171 3.27 0.14 -18.21
C LEU A 171 3.06 -1.36 -18.01
N LEU A 172 2.30 -1.77 -17.00
CA LEU A 172 2.04 -3.18 -16.74
C LEU A 172 0.82 -3.66 -17.53
N ASP A 173 0.97 -4.83 -18.16
CA ASP A 173 -0.19 -5.54 -18.70
C ASP A 173 -1.09 -6.08 -17.58
N ARG A 174 -2.24 -6.62 -17.96
CA ARG A 174 -3.25 -7.10 -17.00
C ARG A 174 -2.71 -8.20 -16.08
N ASP A 175 -1.91 -9.12 -16.60
CA ASP A 175 -1.42 -10.27 -15.83
C ASP A 175 -0.29 -9.86 -14.89
N GLU A 176 0.60 -8.96 -15.35
CA GLU A 176 1.63 -8.34 -14.52
C GLU A 176 1.01 -7.51 -13.40
N LEU A 177 0.01 -6.67 -13.72
CA LEU A 177 -0.72 -5.87 -12.74
C LEU A 177 -1.42 -6.76 -11.71
N GLN A 178 -2.10 -7.82 -12.16
CA GLN A 178 -2.73 -8.79 -11.27
C GLN A 178 -1.71 -9.48 -10.35
N GLY A 179 -0.50 -9.76 -10.84
CA GLY A 179 0.59 -10.29 -10.00
C GLY A 179 1.03 -9.31 -8.91
N VAL A 180 1.16 -8.02 -9.23
CA VAL A 180 1.52 -6.97 -8.27
C VAL A 180 0.41 -6.78 -7.24
N ILE A 181 -0.84 -6.63 -7.68
CA ILE A 181 -1.98 -6.47 -6.78
C ILE A 181 -2.18 -7.71 -5.89
N ALA A 182 -2.03 -8.93 -6.43
CA ALA A 182 -2.12 -10.14 -5.62
C ALA A 182 -1.04 -10.22 -4.52
N HIS A 183 0.16 -9.69 -4.80
CA HIS A 183 1.21 -9.58 -3.79
C HIS A 183 0.82 -8.58 -2.69
N GLU A 184 0.26 -7.43 -3.04
CA GLU A 184 -0.23 -6.44 -2.05
C GLU A 184 -1.41 -6.97 -1.22
N PHE A 185 -2.35 -7.70 -1.83
CA PHE A 185 -3.42 -8.39 -1.09
C PHE A 185 -2.89 -9.42 -0.09
N SER A 186 -1.74 -10.03 -0.36
CA SER A 186 -1.11 -10.92 0.61
C SER A 186 -0.66 -10.18 1.88
N HIS A 187 -0.31 -8.90 1.80
CA HIS A 187 -0.03 -8.08 2.98
C HIS A 187 -1.29 -7.71 3.75
N ILE A 188 -2.40 -7.44 3.04
CA ILE A 188 -3.72 -7.21 3.65
C ILE A 188 -4.16 -8.43 4.46
N LEU A 189 -4.09 -9.62 3.86
CA LEU A 189 -4.51 -10.88 4.50
C LEU A 189 -3.61 -11.34 5.64
N ASN A 190 -2.32 -10.99 5.59
CA ASN A 190 -1.37 -11.33 6.66
C ASN A 190 -1.26 -10.23 7.72
N GLU A 191 -2.09 -9.19 7.64
CA GLU A 191 -2.15 -8.06 8.58
C GLU A 191 -0.82 -7.30 8.75
N ASP A 192 0.07 -7.33 7.74
CA ASP A 192 1.34 -6.60 7.74
C ASP A 192 1.30 -5.42 6.75
N MET A 193 0.25 -4.60 6.87
CA MET A 193 -0.01 -3.41 6.03
C MET A 193 0.74 -2.17 6.52
N ARG A 194 1.78 -2.33 7.36
CA ARG A 194 2.66 -1.25 7.77
C ARG A 194 3.52 -0.84 6.57
N LEU A 195 2.95 0.01 5.70
CA LEU A 195 3.59 0.72 4.58
C LEU A 195 4.81 -0.01 4.00
N ASN A 196 4.57 -0.90 3.03
CA ASN A 196 5.63 -1.54 2.28
C ASN A 196 5.62 -1.00 0.84
N ILE A 197 6.32 0.10 0.60
CA ILE A 197 6.54 0.61 -0.75
C ILE A 197 7.60 -0.27 -1.43
N GLN A 198 7.19 -1.00 -2.47
CA GLN A 198 8.09 -1.81 -3.29
C GLN A 198 8.23 -1.21 -4.67
N SER A 199 9.23 -0.34 -4.84
CA SER A 199 9.58 0.19 -6.15
C SER A 199 10.26 -0.88 -7.01
N ARG A 200 9.63 -1.25 -8.13
CA ARG A 200 10.29 -2.03 -9.19
C ARG A 200 10.77 -1.07 -10.25
N ARG A 201 12.02 -0.61 -10.14
CA ARG A 201 12.70 0.06 -11.26
C ARG A 201 12.86 -0.94 -12.41
N ARG A 202 11.98 -0.89 -13.40
CA ARG A 202 12.35 -1.32 -14.76
C ARG A 202 13.18 -0.18 -15.33
N GLU A 203 14.50 -0.31 -15.24
CA GLU A 203 15.40 0.48 -16.09
C GLU A 203 14.93 0.30 -17.52
N ARG A 204 14.64 1.41 -18.22
CA ARG A 204 14.22 1.41 -19.63
C ARG A 204 15.38 0.88 -20.49
N ALA A 205 15.55 -0.43 -20.52
CA ALA A 205 16.42 -1.13 -21.44
C ALA A 205 15.54 -1.70 -22.56
N ALA A 206 15.55 -1.02 -23.71
CA ALA A 206 14.97 -1.53 -24.94
C ALA A 206 15.61 -2.90 -25.27
N GLY A 207 14.83 -3.97 -25.16
CA GLY A 207 15.22 -5.33 -25.54
C GLY A 207 14.01 -6.26 -25.56
N PRO A 208 13.93 -7.24 -26.48
CA PRO A 208 12.74 -8.05 -26.66
C PRO A 208 12.50 -8.99 -25.47
N PRO A 209 11.25 -9.35 -25.17
CA PRO A 209 10.88 -10.06 -23.95
C PRO A 209 11.46 -11.47 -23.96
N ARG A 210 12.32 -11.77 -22.97
CA ARG A 210 12.68 -13.15 -22.62
C ARG A 210 11.63 -13.69 -21.66
N THR A 211 10.69 -14.45 -22.21
CA THR A 211 9.79 -15.35 -21.47
C THR A 211 10.63 -16.31 -20.62
N GLY A 212 10.55 -16.20 -19.30
CA GLY A 212 11.34 -17.05 -18.40
C GLY A 212 11.23 -16.72 -16.92
N LEU A 213 10.05 -16.38 -16.41
CA LEU A 213 9.82 -16.29 -14.97
C LEU A 213 9.53 -17.69 -14.42
N ARG A 214 10.54 -18.33 -13.80
CA ARG A 214 10.29 -19.49 -12.93
C ARG A 214 9.76 -18.99 -11.59
N PRO A 215 8.57 -19.42 -11.13
CA PRO A 215 8.08 -19.05 -9.80
C PRO A 215 8.93 -19.76 -8.74
N ARG A 216 9.58 -18.98 -7.86
CA ARG A 216 10.04 -19.52 -6.58
C ARG A 216 8.86 -19.63 -5.63
N ASP A 217 8.79 -20.77 -4.95
CA ASP A 217 7.71 -21.21 -4.08
C ASP A 217 7.28 -20.18 -3.03
N HIS A 218 6.19 -19.46 -3.32
CA HIS A 218 5.28 -18.95 -2.30
C HIS A 218 3.94 -19.67 -2.47
N ARG A 219 3.53 -20.43 -1.44
CA ARG A 219 2.34 -21.30 -1.47
C ARG A 219 1.03 -20.54 -1.80
N VAL A 220 1.02 -19.21 -1.61
CA VAL A 220 -0.12 -18.32 -1.91
C VAL A 220 -0.33 -18.14 -3.41
N CYS A 221 0.72 -18.00 -4.23
CA CYS A 221 0.61 -17.94 -5.69
C CYS A 221 -0.07 -19.20 -6.28
N ARG A 222 0.06 -20.35 -5.61
CA ARG A 222 -0.48 -21.62 -6.09
C ARG A 222 -2.01 -21.71 -5.97
N VAL A 223 -2.62 -20.95 -5.06
CA VAL A 223 -4.08 -20.83 -4.94
C VAL A 223 -4.63 -19.95 -6.07
N PHE A 224 -3.97 -18.84 -6.37
CA PHE A 224 -4.43 -17.89 -7.39
C PHE A 224 -4.17 -18.36 -8.84
N LEU A 225 -3.00 -18.93 -9.13
CA LEU A 225 -2.65 -19.40 -10.48
C LEU A 225 -3.47 -20.62 -10.94
N ARG A 226 -4.13 -21.33 -10.02
CA ARG A 226 -5.04 -22.43 -10.40
C ARG A 226 -6.37 -21.93 -10.98
N SER A 227 -6.73 -20.66 -10.78
CA SER A 227 -7.99 -20.11 -11.30
C SER A 227 -7.86 -19.54 -12.72
N ALA A 228 -6.67 -19.12 -13.15
CA ALA A 228 -6.45 -18.54 -14.48
C ALA A 228 -6.30 -19.59 -15.61
N HIS A 229 -6.07 -20.87 -15.28
CA HIS A 229 -5.77 -21.91 -16.27
C HIS A 229 -6.98 -22.80 -16.67
N GLN A 230 -8.19 -22.50 -16.20
CA GLN A 230 -9.40 -23.17 -16.68
C GLN A 230 -10.25 -22.22 -17.51
N GLY A 231 -9.93 -22.18 -18.80
CA GLY A 231 -10.75 -21.51 -19.80
C GLY A 231 -12.20 -22.00 -19.78
N GLY A 232 -13.12 -21.04 -19.71
CA GLY A 232 -14.40 -21.13 -20.40
C GLY A 232 -15.50 -22.03 -19.84
N ARG A 233 -15.44 -22.50 -18.58
CA ARG A 233 -16.61 -23.12 -17.92
C ARG A 233 -16.73 -22.67 -16.47
N LEU A 234 -17.95 -22.30 -16.07
CA LEU A 234 -18.35 -21.85 -14.74
C LEU A 234 -17.62 -22.59 -13.62
N ALA A 235 -16.71 -21.90 -12.94
CA ALA A 235 -16.16 -22.37 -11.67
C ALA A 235 -17.06 -21.87 -10.54
N THR A 236 -17.87 -22.78 -9.99
CA THR A 236 -18.51 -22.54 -8.69
C THR A 236 -17.43 -22.62 -7.60
N ALA A 237 -16.97 -21.48 -7.11
CA ALA A 237 -16.18 -21.42 -5.90
C ALA A 237 -17.09 -21.71 -4.69
N ARG A 238 -16.77 -22.75 -3.92
CA ARG A 238 -17.44 -23.08 -2.66
C ARG A 238 -16.53 -22.64 -1.52
N VAL A 239 -16.72 -21.41 -1.06
CA VAL A 239 -16.14 -20.90 0.20
C VAL A 239 -17.23 -20.98 1.27
N SER A 240 -16.96 -21.71 2.35
CA SER A 240 -17.75 -21.72 3.59
C SER A 240 -19.28 -21.78 3.42
N GLY A 241 -19.80 -22.81 2.73
CA GLY A 241 -21.21 -23.22 2.81
C GLY A 241 -22.30 -22.24 2.32
N ARG A 242 -22.00 -21.00 1.94
CA ARG A 242 -22.99 -20.03 1.45
C ARG A 242 -22.77 -19.69 -0.02
N ARG A 243 -23.84 -19.80 -0.80
CA ARG A 243 -23.90 -19.47 -2.22
C ARG A 243 -24.10 -17.96 -2.35
N VAL A 244 -23.12 -17.22 -2.84
CA VAL A 244 -23.28 -15.81 -3.22
C VAL A 244 -23.31 -15.74 -4.74
N ARG A 245 -24.43 -15.25 -5.31
CA ARG A 245 -24.57 -14.98 -6.74
C ARG A 245 -24.13 -13.53 -6.99
N GLY A 246 -22.99 -13.36 -7.65
CA GLY A 246 -22.60 -12.07 -8.23
C GLY A 246 -23.30 -11.88 -9.58
N THR A 247 -23.92 -10.71 -9.78
CA THR A 247 -24.51 -10.28 -11.05
C THR A 247 -23.43 -9.61 -11.90
N VAL A 248 -23.18 -10.14 -13.10
CA VAL A 248 -22.31 -9.53 -14.12
C VAL A 248 -23.17 -8.59 -14.97
N TYR A 249 -22.78 -7.32 -15.08
CA TYR A 249 -23.38 -6.40 -16.06
C TYR A 249 -22.90 -6.77 -17.48
N PRO A 250 -23.80 -6.86 -18.48
CA PRO A 250 -23.42 -7.25 -19.83
C PRO A 250 -22.75 -6.12 -20.60
N GLU A 251 -21.58 -6.44 -21.13
CA GLU A 251 -20.76 -5.67 -22.06
C GLU A 251 -21.55 -5.34 -23.34
N SER A 252 -21.79 -4.05 -23.63
CA SER A 252 -22.47 -3.64 -24.85
C SER A 252 -21.56 -3.80 -26.06
N ARG A 253 -21.76 -4.86 -26.84
CA ARG A 253 -21.19 -5.02 -28.19
C ARG A 253 -21.60 -3.83 -29.08
N ARG A 254 -20.64 -3.02 -29.52
CA ARG A 254 -20.82 -2.20 -30.74
C ARG A 254 -19.89 -2.66 -31.85
N HIS A 255 -20.52 -2.84 -33.00
CA HIS A 255 -20.03 -3.39 -34.24
C HIS A 255 -18.79 -2.68 -34.80
N ARG A 256 -17.79 -3.49 -35.19
CA ARG A 256 -16.86 -3.13 -36.27
C ARG A 256 -17.65 -2.90 -37.58
N ARG A 257 -17.50 -1.72 -38.18
CA ARG A 257 -17.57 -1.53 -39.65
C ARG A 257 -16.42 -0.60 -40.06
N GLY A 258 -15.44 -1.19 -40.75
CA GLY A 258 -14.45 -0.46 -41.54
C GLY A 258 -15.03 0.04 -42.88
N PRO A 259 -14.22 0.73 -43.69
CA PRO A 259 -14.63 1.89 -44.49
C PRO A 259 -15.17 1.51 -45.86
N LYS A 260 -16.09 2.31 -46.41
CA LYS A 260 -16.41 2.31 -47.84
C LYS A 260 -15.90 3.58 -48.50
N GLU A 261 -14.79 3.40 -49.19
CA GLU A 261 -14.30 4.19 -50.30
C GLU A 261 -15.36 4.24 -51.42
N ASN A 262 -15.64 5.41 -51.98
CA ASN A 262 -16.29 5.50 -53.28
C ASN A 262 -15.69 6.63 -54.11
N ARG A 263 -15.17 6.25 -55.28
CA ARG A 263 -14.46 7.09 -56.23
C ARG A 263 -15.35 7.24 -57.46
N ARG A 264 -15.67 8.49 -57.79
CA ARG A 264 -16.02 9.05 -59.12
C ARG A 264 -17.25 8.50 -59.87
N SER A 265 -18.14 9.43 -60.21
CA SER A 265 -18.74 9.53 -61.54
C SER A 265 -18.99 11.01 -61.88
N ARG A 266 -18.34 11.49 -62.94
CA ARG A 266 -18.67 12.73 -63.65
C ARG A 266 -19.92 12.48 -64.50
N SER A 267 -20.87 13.42 -64.54
CA SER A 267 -21.45 13.93 -65.80
C SER A 267 -22.51 15.02 -65.54
N GLY A 268 -22.23 16.23 -66.03
CA GLY A 268 -23.13 17.05 -66.86
C GLY A 268 -24.42 17.63 -66.27
N GLY A 269 -24.62 18.93 -66.52
CA GLY A 269 -25.97 19.47 -66.77
C GLY A 269 -26.28 20.82 -66.15
N GLU A 270 -26.10 21.87 -66.94
CA GLU A 270 -26.65 23.23 -66.84
C GLU A 270 -28.07 23.40 -66.28
N GLY A 271 -28.34 24.57 -65.68
CA GLY A 271 -29.72 25.05 -65.49
C GLY A 271 -29.83 26.40 -64.77
N ARG A 272 -30.13 27.46 -65.52
CA ARG A 272 -30.28 28.86 -65.12
C ARG A 272 -31.49 29.13 -64.20
N GLY A 273 -31.35 30.17 -63.37
CA GLY A 273 -32.37 31.24 -63.22
C GLY A 273 -33.32 31.14 -62.03
N ARG A 274 -33.15 32.02 -61.03
CA ARG A 274 -33.85 33.30 -60.83
C ARG A 274 -33.37 33.93 -59.52
#